data_AF-A0A3D3NPK1-F1
#
_entry.id   AF-A0A3D3NPK1-F1
#
_cell.length_a   1.000
_cell.length_b   1.000
_cell.length_c   1.000
_cell.angle_alpha   90.00
_cell.angle_beta   90.00
_cell.angle_gamma   90.00
#
_symmetry.space_group_name_H-M   'P 1'
#
loop_
_entity.id
_entity.type
_entity.pdbx_description
1 polymer ?
#
loop_
_entity_poly.entity_id
_entity_poly.type
_entity_poly.pdbx_seq_one_letter_code
_entity_poly.pdbx_strand_id
1 'polypeptide(L)' 'DISTVAHKLGLPEVHLQHHGRDKAKVSLKALEGRSARGKLILVSAITPTPAGEGKT' A
#
# COMPACT_ATOMS: atom_id res chain seq x y z
N ASP A 1 0.37 5.22 -14.83
CA ASP A 1 0.50 6.42 -13.99
C ASP A 1 -0.01 6.08 -12.60
N ILE A 2 0.84 6.26 -11.59
CA ILE A 2 0.52 6.00 -10.19
C ILE A 2 -0.64 6.88 -9.69
N SER A 3 -0.86 8.06 -10.27
CA SER A 3 -1.97 8.95 -9.90
C SER A 3 -3.34 8.31 -10.15
N THR A 4 -3.49 7.42 -11.15
CA THR A 4 -4.75 6.69 -11.39
C THR A 4 -5.06 5.71 -10.25
N VAL A 5 -4.04 5.08 -9.66
CA VAL A 5 -4.21 4.17 -8.51
C VAL A 5 -4.55 4.98 -7.25
N ALA A 6 -3.85 6.09 -7.02
CA ALA A 6 -4.11 6.98 -5.88
C ALA A 6 -5.54 7.53 -5.89
N HIS A 7 -6.05 7.96 -7.06
CA HIS A 7 -7.42 8.44 -7.21
C HIS A 7 -8.46 7.37 -6.83
N LYS A 8 -8.26 6.11 -7.24
CA LYS A 8 -9.14 4.98 -6.85
C LYS A 8 -9.20 4.75 -5.34
N LEU A 9 -8.15 5.12 -4.61
CA LEU A 9 -8.05 5.01 -3.16
C LEU A 9 -8.53 6.28 -2.42
N GLY A 10 -8.98 7.29 -3.17
CA GLY A 10 -9.38 8.59 -2.63
C GLY A 10 -8.20 9.35 -2.02
N LEU A 11 -7.00 9.23 -2.61
CA LEU A 11 -5.81 9.98 -2.21
C LEU A 11 -5.64 11.21 -3.12
N PRO A 12 -5.82 12.43 -2.59
CA PRO A 12 -5.52 13.67 -3.30
C PRO A 12 -4.05 13.82 -3.71
N GLU A 13 -3.81 14.50 -4.83
CA GLU A 13 -2.47 14.76 -5.37
C GLU A 13 -1.55 15.51 -4.38
N VAL A 14 -2.11 16.38 -3.53
CA VAL A 14 -1.38 17.11 -2.47
C VAL A 14 -0.69 16.20 -1.46
N HIS A 15 -1.09 14.92 -1.39
CA HIS A 15 -0.46 13.93 -0.52
C HIS A 15 0.55 13.04 -1.26
N LEU A 16 0.75 13.22 -2.56
CA LEU A 16 1.65 12.40 -3.37
C LEU A 16 2.96 13.15 -3.63
N GLN A 17 4.07 12.43 -3.51
CA GLN A 17 5.39 12.87 -3.96
C GLN A 17 5.91 11.90 -5.01
N HIS A 18 5.81 12.28 -6.29
CA HIS A 18 6.13 11.41 -7.41
C HIS A 18 7.62 11.14 -7.55
N HIS A 19 7.92 9.89 -7.89
CA HIS A 19 9.25 9.41 -8.27
C HIS A 19 9.13 8.75 -9.65
N GLY A 20 8.99 9.60 -10.67
CA GLY A 20 8.62 9.17 -12.02
C GLY A 20 7.13 8.86 -12.13
N ARG A 21 6.75 8.10 -13.18
CA ARG A 21 5.34 7.85 -13.53
C ARG A 21 4.65 6.77 -12.68
N ASP A 22 5.42 5.82 -12.15
CA ASP A 22 4.84 4.57 -11.61
C ASP A 22 5.03 4.41 -10.10
N LYS A 23 5.62 5.42 -9.43
CA LYS A 23 5.90 5.38 -7.99
C LYS A 23 5.68 6.76 -7.38
N ALA A 24 5.16 6.79 -6.16
CA ALA A 24 5.07 7.99 -5.35
C ALA A 24 5.16 7.63 -3.87
N LYS A 25 5.69 8.53 -3.04
CA LYS A 25 5.50 8.47 -1.59
C LYS A 25 4.15 9.10 -1.24
N VAL A 26 3.52 8.61 -0.17
CA VAL A 26 2.25 9.14 0.36
C VAL A 26 2.52 9.81 1.70
N SER A 27 2.07 11.05 1.86
CA SER A 27 2.15 11.79 3.13
C SER A 27 1.25 11.16 4.20
N LEU A 28 1.74 11.09 5.44
CA LEU A 28 0.94 10.61 6.58
C LEU A 28 -0.30 11.46 6.87
N LYS A 29 -0.33 12.72 6.40
CA LYS A 29 -1.51 13.59 6.48
C LYS A 29 -2.74 12.97 5.79
N ALA A 30 -2.54 12.06 4.83
CA ALA A 30 -3.63 11.33 4.20
C ALA A 30 -4.41 10.39 5.13
N LEU A 31 -3.90 10.13 6.34
CA LEU A 31 -4.57 9.35 7.38
C LEU A 31 -5.44 10.22 8.30
N GLU A 32 -5.24 11.54 8.32
CA GLU A 32 -6.00 12.45 9.18
C GLU A 32 -7.50 12.37 8.85
N GLY A 33 -8.35 12.25 9.87
CA GLY A 33 -9.80 12.14 9.70
C GLY A 33 -10.32 10.78 9.24
N ARG A 34 -9.45 9.80 8.95
CA ARG A 34 -9.89 8.42 8.62
C ARG A 34 -10.03 7.59 9.90
N SER A 35 -11.27 7.28 10.28
CA SER A 35 -11.59 6.45 11.45
C SER A 35 -11.78 4.96 11.14
N ALA A 36 -12.12 4.63 9.89
CA ALA A 36 -12.43 3.27 9.47
C ALA A 36 -11.16 2.42 9.33
N ARG A 37 -11.09 1.34 10.09
CA ARG A 37 -10.05 0.31 9.93
C ARG A 37 -10.54 -0.77 8.97
N GLY A 38 -9.69 -1.14 8.00
CA GLY A 38 -9.92 -2.31 7.16
C GLY A 38 -9.72 -3.63 7.93
N LYS A 39 -10.02 -4.75 7.28
CA LYS A 39 -9.66 -6.07 7.80
C LYS A 39 -8.15 -6.27 7.66
N LEU A 40 -7.49 -6.71 8.74
CA LEU A 40 -6.09 -7.09 8.73
C LEU A 40 -5.97 -8.60 8.52
N ILE A 41 -5.39 -9.02 7.39
CA ILE A 41 -5.12 -10.42 7.09
C ILE A 41 -3.61 -10.65 7.24
N LEU A 42 -3.21 -11.43 8.25
CA LEU A 42 -1.83 -11.83 8.45
C LEU A 42 -1.52 -13.06 7.60
N VAL A 43 -0.66 -12.89 6.60
CA VAL A 43 -0.13 -14.01 5.82
C VAL A 43 1.14 -14.52 6.49
N SER A 44 1.16 -15.80 6.84
CA SER A 44 2.31 -16.50 7.42
C SER A 44 2.38 -17.91 6.84
N ALA A 45 3.38 -18.67 7.23
CA ALA A 45 3.54 -20.07 6.86
C ALA A 45 4.53 -20.72 7.82
N ILE A 46 4.65 -22.02 7.68
CA ILE A 46 5.52 -22.89 8.46
C ILE A 46 7.01 -22.54 8.29
N THR A 47 7.84 -23.18 9.12
CA THR A 47 9.31 -23.09 9.06
C THR A 47 9.81 -23.37 7.64
N PRO A 48 10.70 -22.52 7.08
CA PRO A 48 11.19 -22.72 5.73
C PRO A 48 11.88 -24.06 5.51
N THR A 49 11.52 -24.71 4.41
CA THR A 49 12.09 -25.94 3.88
C THR A 49 12.79 -25.65 2.55
N PRO A 50 13.80 -26.45 2.14
CA PRO A 50 14.54 -26.20 0.90
C PRO A 50 13.69 -26.22 -0.38
N ALA A 51 12.51 -26.85 -0.35
CA ALA A 51 11.57 -26.89 -1.47
C ALA A 51 10.85 -25.54 -1.69
N GLY A 52 10.89 -24.63 -0.71
CA GLY A 52 10.25 -23.32 -0.74
C GLY A 52 8.74 -23.39 -0.52
N GLU A 53 8.21 -22.63 0.45
CA GLU A 53 6.76 -22.61 0.73
C GLU A 53 5.94 -21.73 -0.23
N GLY A 54 6.56 -20.98 -1.14
CA GLY A 54 5.81 -20.15 -2.12
C GLY A 54 4.95 -19.07 -1.46
N LYS A 55 5.50 -18.39 -0.45
CA LYS A 55 4.83 -17.45 0.46
C LYS A 55 4.58 -16.05 -0.13
N THR A 56 5.11 -15.79 -1.31
CA THR A 56 5.09 -14.49 -2.02
C THR A 56 4.40 -14.67 -3.35
#